data_AF-A0A3B9G8A3-F1
#
_entry.id   AF-A0A3B9G8A3-F1
#
_cell.length_a   1.000
_cell.length_b   1.000
_cell.length_c   1.000
_cell.angle_alpha   90.00
_cell.angle_beta   90.00
_cell.angle_gamma   90.00
#
_symmetry.space_group_name_H-M   'P 1'
#
loop_
_entity.id
_entity.type
_entity.pdbx_description
1 polymer ?
#
loop_
_entity_poly.entity_id
_entity_poly.type
_entity_poly.pdbx_seq_one_letter_code
_entity_poly.pdbx_strand_id
1 'polypeptide(L)'
;MRFPIILATLTTAVFAHEGHNHNPAAAEMNEAATVFLASLDEKQRKAASFEFKNKERENWHFVPMDREGVRFDALKPHQQH
;
A
#
# COMPACT_ATOMS: atom_id res chain seq x y z
N MET A 1 16.34 56.47 27.42
CA MET A 1 16.75 55.28 28.18
C MET A 1 16.89 54.12 27.20
N ARG A 2 17.92 53.30 27.38
CA ARG A 2 18.43 52.29 26.44
C ARG A 2 17.88 50.90 26.77
N PHE A 3 17.88 50.03 25.74
CA PHE A 3 17.89 48.55 25.75
C PHE A 3 16.56 47.79 25.91
N PRO A 4 16.44 46.56 25.36
CA PRO A 4 17.01 46.05 24.11
C PRO A 4 16.03 45.19 23.27
N ILE A 5 16.50 44.88 22.05
CA ILE A 5 16.00 43.91 21.09
C ILE A 5 15.79 42.54 21.75
N ILE A 6 14.59 41.96 21.65
CA ILE A 6 14.35 40.54 21.95
C ILE A 6 14.32 39.79 20.62
N LEU A 7 15.48 39.25 20.23
CA LEU A 7 15.61 38.23 19.20
C LEU A 7 15.51 36.87 19.90
N ALA A 8 14.30 36.30 19.94
CA ALA A 8 14.08 34.95 20.42
C ALA A 8 14.19 33.97 19.25
N THR A 9 15.41 33.53 18.91
CA THR A 9 15.61 32.39 18.02
C THR A 9 15.29 31.11 18.80
N LEU A 10 14.08 30.61 18.61
CA LEU A 10 13.63 29.31 19.07
C LEU A 10 14.37 28.23 18.26
N THR A 11 15.44 27.66 18.82
CA THR A 11 16.11 26.49 18.29
C THR A 11 15.18 25.28 18.43
N THR A 12 14.41 24.98 17.39
CA THR A 12 13.69 23.70 17.30
C THR A 12 14.73 22.59 17.16
N ALA A 13 14.95 21.84 18.23
CA ALA A 13 15.57 20.53 18.16
C ALA A 13 14.65 19.65 17.30
N VAL A 14 15.06 19.41 16.05
CA VAL A 14 14.50 18.35 15.22
C VAL A 14 14.90 17.04 15.87
N PHE A 15 14.07 16.54 16.78
CA PHE A 15 14.05 15.11 17.04
C PHE A 15 13.55 14.46 15.74
N ALA A 16 14.51 14.07 14.90
CA ALA A 16 14.29 13.11 13.84
C ALA A 16 13.60 11.92 14.51
N HIS A 17 12.30 11.77 14.29
CA HIS A 17 11.60 10.56 14.65
C HIS A 17 12.16 9.49 13.72
N GLU A 18 13.19 8.77 14.16
CA GLU A 18 13.52 7.46 13.62
C GLU A 18 12.33 6.56 13.95
N GLY A 19 11.29 6.66 13.11
CA GLY A 19 10.12 5.81 13.14
C GLY A 19 10.53 4.41 12.74
N HIS A 20 11.17 3.68 13.65
CA HIS A 20 11.37 2.24 13.56
C HIS A 20 10.03 1.52 13.76
N ASN A 21 9.08 1.76 12.85
CA ASN A 21 7.88 0.95 12.71
C ASN A 21 8.24 -0.25 11.84
N HIS A 22 9.10 -1.14 12.36
CA HIS A 22 9.29 -2.45 11.76
C HIS A 22 8.01 -3.26 12.00
N ASN A 23 7.02 -3.08 11.13
CA ASN A 23 5.79 -3.85 11.17
C ASN A 23 6.02 -5.14 10.35
N PRO A 24 6.27 -6.29 10.99
CA PRO A 24 6.54 -7.54 10.27
C PRO A 24 5.38 -7.92 9.34
N ALA A 25 4.14 -7.64 9.73
CA ALA A 25 2.98 -7.92 8.89
C ALA A 25 3.00 -7.10 7.60
N ALA A 26 3.45 -5.85 7.64
CA ALA A 26 3.56 -5.03 6.41
C ALA A 26 4.63 -5.58 5.45
N ALA A 27 5.75 -6.07 5.99
CA ALA A 27 6.80 -6.70 5.19
C ALA A 27 6.31 -8.02 4.56
N GLU A 28 5.67 -8.89 5.35
CA GLU A 28 5.11 -10.17 4.91
C GLU A 28 4.02 -9.97 3.84
N MET A 29 3.10 -9.01 4.03
CA MET A 29 2.07 -8.69 3.04
C MET A 29 2.67 -8.19 1.71
N ASN A 30 3.73 -7.37 1.78
CA ASN A 30 4.42 -6.88 0.59
C ASN A 30 5.16 -8.01 -0.15
N GLU A 31 5.83 -8.90 0.58
CA GLU A 31 6.48 -10.08 0.01
C GLU A 31 5.47 -10.99 -0.68
N ALA A 32 4.37 -11.33 0.00
CA ALA A 32 3.31 -12.16 -0.56
C ALA A 32 2.71 -11.55 -1.85
N ALA A 33 2.41 -10.24 -1.83
CA ALA A 33 1.90 -9.54 -3.01
C ALA A 33 2.90 -9.55 -4.19
N THR A 34 4.19 -9.38 -3.89
CA THR A 34 5.27 -9.41 -4.90
C THR A 34 5.39 -10.80 -5.53
N VAL A 35 5.42 -11.86 -4.71
CA VAL A 35 5.49 -13.25 -5.16
C VAL A 35 4.25 -13.60 -6.00
N PHE A 36 3.06 -13.21 -5.55
CA PHE A 36 1.83 -13.41 -6.30
C PHE A 36 1.91 -12.77 -7.69
N LEU A 37 2.23 -11.47 -7.79
CA LEU A 37 2.33 -10.78 -9.07
C LEU A 37 3.39 -11.38 -10.01
N ALA A 38 4.51 -11.86 -9.46
CA ALA A 38 5.57 -12.51 -10.23
C ALA A 38 5.14 -13.89 -10.79
N SER A 39 4.22 -14.58 -10.12
CA SER A 39 3.70 -15.88 -10.57
C SER A 39 2.73 -15.79 -11.75
N LEU A 40 2.17 -14.61 -12.02
CA LEU A 40 1.11 -14.41 -13.00
C LEU A 40 1.65 -14.29 -14.43
N ASP A 41 0.93 -14.88 -15.40
CA ASP A 41 1.14 -14.55 -16.79
C ASP A 41 0.65 -13.13 -17.12
N GLU A 42 0.94 -12.63 -18.33
CA GLU A 42 0.60 -11.26 -18.72
C GLU A 42 -0.90 -10.97 -18.65
N LYS A 43 -1.74 -11.93 -19.03
CA LYS A 43 -3.19 -11.77 -19.03
C LYS A 43 -3.72 -11.72 -17.61
N GLN A 44 -3.26 -12.62 -16.75
CA GLN A 44 -3.61 -12.65 -15.33
C GLN A 44 -3.14 -11.37 -14.62
N ARG A 45 -1.89 -10.95 -14.84
CA ARG A 45 -1.32 -9.75 -14.21
C ARG A 45 -2.08 -8.48 -14.60
N LYS A 46 -2.48 -8.36 -15.86
CA LYS A 46 -3.31 -7.24 -16.32
C LYS A 46 -4.68 -7.23 -15.65
N ALA A 47 -5.29 -8.40 -15.43
CA ALA A 47 -6.57 -8.51 -14.73
C ALA A 47 -6.43 -8.27 -13.22
N ALA A 48 -5.30 -8.60 -12.61
CA ALA A 48 -5.05 -8.43 -11.17
C ALA A 48 -4.63 -7.01 -10.77
N SER A 49 -4.31 -6.15 -11.74
CA SER A 49 -3.74 -4.82 -11.49
C SER A 49 -4.73 -3.71 -11.83
N PHE A 50 -4.92 -2.78 -10.91
CA PHE A 50 -5.79 -1.62 -11.08
C PHE A 50 -5.04 -0.32 -10.79
N GLU A 51 -5.42 0.75 -11.49
CA GLU A 51 -4.97 2.09 -11.10
C GLU A 51 -5.44 2.42 -9.69
N PHE A 52 -4.67 3.26 -8.98
CA PHE A 52 -5.02 3.62 -7.61
C PHE A 52 -6.38 4.32 -7.50
N LYS A 53 -6.83 5.06 -8.52
CA LYS A 53 -8.14 5.74 -8.53
C LYS A 53 -9.25 4.93 -9.22
N ASN A 54 -9.04 3.64 -9.44
CA ASN A 54 -10.05 2.79 -10.08
C ASN A 54 -11.30 2.67 -9.19
N LYS A 55 -12.49 2.68 -9.80
CA LYS A 55 -13.80 2.61 -9.12
C LYS A 55 -13.99 1.33 -8.31
N GLU A 56 -13.32 0.24 -8.67
CA GLU A 56 -13.38 -1.02 -7.92
C GLU A 56 -12.90 -0.87 -6.47
N ARG A 57 -12.07 0.13 -6.17
CA ARG A 57 -11.68 0.46 -4.78
C ARG A 57 -12.83 0.87 -3.89
N GLU A 58 -13.94 1.31 -4.47
CA GLU A 58 -15.14 1.76 -3.76
C GLU A 58 -16.27 0.71 -3.84
N ASN A 59 -16.07 -0.39 -4.59
CA ASN A 59 -17.08 -1.41 -4.86
C ASN A 59 -17.22 -2.43 -3.70
N TRP A 60 -17.58 -1.95 -2.52
CA TRP A 60 -17.65 -2.75 -1.27
C TRP A 60 -19.00 -3.46 -1.05
N HIS A 61 -19.76 -3.68 -2.11
CA HIS A 61 -21.05 -4.36 -2.01
C HIS A 61 -20.88 -5.83 -1.63
N PHE A 62 -21.79 -6.38 -0.82
CA PHE A 62 -21.78 -7.79 -0.38
C PHE A 62 -22.97 -8.58 -0.97
N VAL A 63 -23.32 -8.26 -2.22
CA VAL A 63 -24.38 -8.93 -2.99
C VAL A 63 -23.75 -9.67 -4.19
N PRO A 64 -24.40 -10.71 -4.73
CA PRO A 64 -23.93 -11.36 -5.96
C PRO A 64 -23.89 -10.39 -7.13
N MET A 65 -22.72 -10.22 -7.72
CA MET A 65 -22.46 -9.41 -8.90
C MET A 65 -21.18 -9.88 -9.59
N ASP A 66 -21.03 -9.55 -10.87
CA ASP A 66 -19.76 -9.75 -11.57
C ASP A 66 -18.68 -8.88 -10.94
N ARG A 67 -17.47 -9.44 -10.80
CA ARG A 67 -16.30 -8.77 -10.23
C ARG A 67 -15.21 -8.64 -11.28
N GLU A 68 -14.66 -7.44 -11.38
CA GLU A 68 -13.42 -7.23 -12.10
C GLU A 68 -12.26 -7.83 -11.31
N GLY A 69 -11.25 -8.33 -12.01
CA GLY A 69 -10.10 -8.97 -11.37
C GLY A 69 -9.71 -10.30 -12.00
N VAL A 70 -8.59 -10.84 -11.53
CA VAL A 70 -8.29 -12.25 -11.76
C VAL A 70 -9.20 -13.11 -10.89
N ARG A 71 -9.99 -13.99 -11.52
CA ARG A 71 -10.85 -14.91 -10.79
C ARG A 71 -10.02 -16.05 -10.19
N PHE A 72 -10.43 -16.55 -9.03
CA PHE A 72 -9.72 -17.64 -8.35
C PHE A 72 -9.68 -18.95 -9.17
N ASP A 73 -10.74 -19.23 -9.93
CA ASP A 73 -10.84 -20.39 -10.84
C ASP A 73 -9.93 -20.28 -12.08
N ALA A 74 -9.44 -19.08 -12.39
CA ALA A 74 -8.49 -18.84 -13.47
C ALA A 74 -7.01 -18.89 -13.02
N LEU A 75 -6.77 -19.06 -11.71
CA LEU A 75 -5.43 -19.24 -11.16
C LEU A 75 -4.99 -20.71 -11.27
N LYS A 76 -3.68 -20.91 -11.47
CA LYS A 76 -3.05 -22.23 -11.42
C LYS A 76 -2.88 -22.65 -9.95
N PRO A 77 -2.77 -23.96 -9.64
CA PRO A 77 -2.65 -24.41 -8.25
C PRO A 77 -1.52 -23.74 -7.45
N HIS A 78 -0.37 -23.46 -8.07
CA HIS A 78 0.76 -22.76 -7.43
C HIS A 78 0.58 -21.24 -7.32
N GLN A 79 -0.56 -20.69 -7.73
CA GLN A 79 -0.91 -19.28 -7.58
C GLN A 79 -2.02 -19.10 -6.53
N GLN A 80 -2.56 -20.21 -6.01
CA GLN A 80 -3.57 -20.27 -4.96
C GLN A 80 -2.83 -20.57 -3.65
N HIS A 81 -2.35 -19.52 -2.98
CA HIS A 81 -1.60 -19.62 -1.73
C HIS A 81 -2.38 -19.02 -0.58
#